data_AF-A0A0C9QTL3-F1
#
_entry.id   AF-A0A0C9QTL3-F1
#
_cell.length_a   1.000
_cell.length_b   1.000
_cell.length_c   1.000
_cell.angle_alpha   90.00
_cell.angle_beta   90.00
_cell.angle_gamma   90.00
#
_symmetry.space_group_name_H-M   'P 1'
#
loop_
_entity.id
_entity.type
_entity.pdbx_description
1 polymer ?
#
loop_
_entity_poly.entity_id
_entity_poly.type
_entity_poly.pdbx_seq_one_letter_code
_entity_poly.pdbx_strand_id
1 'polypeptide(L)'
;GRISLCVINPPDEQNWLNPLHAFQTALDLEISVADDLIAVHGIAEKHCDISVTDFIITNFIDDQMKSISEIARFVTILSGIGNEALGQFIFDRDLLKHYVPQDFNVLRKT
;
A
#
# COMPACT_ATOMS: atom_id res chain seq x y z
N GLY A 1 16.89 -23.35 -7.41
CA GLY A 1 16.96 -21.89 -7.59
C GLY A 1 18.10 -21.33 -6.77
N ARG A 2 18.70 -20.22 -7.21
CA ARG A 2 19.71 -19.47 -6.45
C ARG A 2 19.13 -18.10 -6.13
N ILE A 3 19.13 -17.72 -4.86
CA ILE A 3 18.68 -16.39 -4.42
C ILE A 3 19.90 -15.49 -4.35
N SER A 4 19.84 -14.33 -5.00
CA SER A 4 20.83 -13.26 -4.86
C SER A 4 20.15 -12.08 -4.19
N LEU A 5 20.57 -11.77 -2.96
CA LEU A 5 19.99 -10.65 -2.21
C LEU A 5 20.58 -9.33 -2.70
N CYS A 6 19.75 -8.28 -2.70
CA CYS A 6 20.12 -6.91 -3.03
C CYS A 6 20.02 -6.02 -1.78
N VAL A 7 20.69 -4.87 -1.81
CA VAL A 7 20.56 -3.85 -0.78
C VAL A 7 19.17 -3.21 -0.89
N ILE A 8 18.51 -3.00 0.26
CA ILE A 8 17.27 -2.23 0.34
C ILE A 8 17.65 -0.75 0.43
N ASN A 9 17.25 0.02 -0.57
CA ASN A 9 17.55 1.46 -0.61
C ASN A 9 16.68 2.21 0.41
N PRO A 10 17.17 3.34 0.95
CA PRO A 10 16.32 4.22 1.74
C PRO A 10 15.16 4.77 0.87
N PRO A 11 14.03 5.13 1.49
CA PRO A 11 12.95 5.81 0.77
C PRO A 11 13.43 7.11 0.13
N ASP A 12 12.91 7.43 -1.05
CA ASP A 12 13.20 8.68 -1.77
C ASP A 12 12.75 9.90 -0.97
N GLU A 13 11.63 9.76 -0.25
CA GLU A 13 11.08 10.77 0.65
C GLU A 13 11.14 10.29 2.10
N GLN A 14 11.69 11.13 2.97
CA GLN A 14 11.79 10.84 4.42
C GLN A 14 10.93 11.79 5.26
N ASN A 15 10.35 12.82 4.65
CA ASN A 15 9.47 13.78 5.32
C ASN A 15 8.09 13.80 4.66
N TRP A 16 7.13 13.18 5.33
CA TRP A 16 5.75 13.05 4.88
C TRP A 16 4.93 14.26 5.36
N LEU A 17 5.13 15.40 4.68
CA LEU A 17 4.63 16.74 5.03
C LEU A 17 3.24 16.79 5.66
N ASN A 18 2.28 16.05 5.10
CA ASN A 18 0.92 15.93 5.61
C ASN A 18 0.34 14.54 5.25
N PRO A 19 -0.79 14.12 5.87
CA PRO A 19 -1.37 12.81 5.60
C PRO A 19 -1.74 12.59 4.14
N LEU A 20 -2.26 13.61 3.45
CA LEU A 20 -2.62 13.49 2.04
C LEU A 20 -1.41 13.14 1.18
N HIS A 21 -0.28 13.82 1.40
CA HIS A 21 0.98 13.52 0.73
C HIS A 21 1.46 12.11 1.03
N ALA A 22 1.39 11.67 2.29
CA ALA A 22 1.79 10.32 2.68
C ALA A 22 0.98 9.24 1.95
N PHE A 23 -0.35 9.39 1.89
CA PHE A 23 -1.23 8.43 1.20
C PHE A 23 -1.12 8.51 -0.33
N GLN A 24 -0.77 9.67 -0.90
CA GLN A 24 -0.46 9.78 -2.33
C GLN A 24 0.82 9.03 -2.67
N THR A 25 1.91 9.23 -1.92
CA THR A 25 3.15 8.48 -2.15
C THR A 25 2.96 6.98 -1.93
N ALA A 26 2.15 6.58 -0.95
CA ALA A 26 1.80 5.18 -0.74
C ALA A 26 0.99 4.60 -1.91
N LEU A 27 0.05 5.36 -2.49
CA LEU A 27 -0.72 4.93 -3.65
C LEU A 27 0.17 4.69 -4.87
N ASP A 28 1.08 5.63 -5.15
CA ASP A 28 2.02 5.52 -6.27
C ASP A 28 2.94 4.30 -6.08
N LEU A 29 3.38 4.03 -4.85
CA LEU A 29 4.17 2.85 -4.53
C LEU A 29 3.39 1.55 -4.77
N GLU A 30 2.14 1.45 -4.32
CA GLU A 30 1.32 0.24 -4.52
C GLU A 30 1.02 -0.02 -6.01
N ILE A 31 0.78 1.04 -6.78
CA ILE A 31 0.62 0.95 -8.23
C ILE A 31 1.90 0.43 -8.87
N SER A 32 3.06 0.99 -8.50
CA SER A 32 4.36 0.54 -9.01
C SER A 32 4.63 -0.93 -8.70
N VAL A 33 4.32 -1.40 -7.48
CA VAL A 33 4.49 -2.80 -7.09
C VAL A 33 3.53 -3.71 -7.86
N ALA A 34 2.29 -3.28 -8.08
CA ALA A 34 1.33 -4.03 -8.89
C ALA A 34 1.79 -4.16 -10.35
N ASP A 35 2.31 -3.08 -10.94
CA ASP A 35 2.87 -3.09 -12.30
C ASP A 35 4.07 -4.04 -12.42
N ASP A 36 4.97 -4.05 -11.43
CA ASP A 36 6.10 -4.98 -11.36
C ASP A 36 5.62 -6.44 -11.28
N LEU A 37 4.59 -6.73 -10.49
CA LEU A 37 4.00 -8.06 -10.40
C LEU A 37 3.35 -8.51 -11.72
N ILE A 38 2.66 -7.60 -12.42
CA ILE A 38 2.10 -7.85 -13.75
C ILE A 38 3.21 -8.12 -14.76
N ALA A 39 4.33 -7.39 -14.69
CA ALA A 39 5.49 -7.63 -15.54
C ALA A 39 6.09 -9.03 -15.31
N VAL A 40 6.25 -9.46 -14.05
CA VAL A 40 6.71 -10.81 -13.72
C VAL A 40 5.72 -11.87 -14.22
N HIS A 41 4.42 -11.65 -14.02
CA HIS A 41 3.37 -12.52 -14.57
C HIS A 41 3.48 -12.66 -16.08
N GLY A 42 3.66 -11.55 -16.82
CA GLY A 42 3.81 -11.58 -18.28
C GLY A 42 5.04 -12.37 -18.76
N ILE A 43 6.14 -12.35 -17.98
CA ILE A 43 7.31 -13.20 -18.26
C ILE A 43 6.96 -14.68 -18.02
N ALA A 44 6.32 -15.01 -16.91
CA ALA A 44 5.90 -16.39 -16.60
C ALA A 44 4.96 -16.95 -17.69
N GLU A 45 3.98 -16.15 -18.11
CA GLU A 45 3.03 -16.50 -19.17
C GLU A 45 3.75 -16.73 -20.52
N LYS A 46 4.69 -15.86 -20.90
CA LYS A 46 5.51 -16.02 -22.12
C LYS A 46 6.31 -17.32 -22.13
N HIS A 47 6.72 -17.80 -20.96
CA HIS A 47 7.45 -19.06 -20.79
C HIS A 47 6.53 -20.25 -20.51
N CYS A 48 5.21 -20.07 -20.51
CA CYS A 48 4.20 -21.07 -20.18
C CYS A 48 4.39 -21.69 -18.78
N ASP A 49 4.91 -20.93 -17.82
CA ASP A 49 5.08 -21.39 -16.43
C ASP A 49 3.78 -21.24 -15.64
N ILE A 50 2.90 -22.23 -15.77
CA ILE A 50 1.58 -22.26 -15.13
C ILE A 50 1.68 -22.11 -13.60
N SER A 51 2.73 -22.67 -12.98
CA SER A 51 2.88 -22.64 -11.52
C SER A 51 3.18 -21.24 -11.01
N VAL A 52 4.05 -20.49 -11.70
CA VAL A 52 4.39 -19.11 -11.30
C VAL A 52 3.24 -18.16 -11.62
N THR A 53 2.60 -18.32 -12.78
CA THR A 53 1.41 -17.55 -13.15
C THR A 53 0.31 -17.65 -12.09
N ASP A 54 -0.07 -18.88 -11.71
CA ASP A 54 -1.11 -19.13 -10.70
C ASP A 54 -0.73 -18.56 -9.32
N PHE A 55 0.54 -18.73 -8.92
CA PHE A 55 1.05 -18.20 -7.66
C PHE A 55 0.93 -16.67 -7.58
N ILE A 56 1.31 -15.95 -8.63
CA ILE A 56 1.26 -14.48 -8.65
C ILE A 56 -0.20 -13.99 -8.61
N ILE A 57 -1.07 -14.55 -9.45
CA ILE A 57 -2.47 -14.13 -9.52
C ILE A 57 -3.17 -14.35 -8.17
N THR A 58 -3.06 -15.56 -7.64
CA THR A 58 -3.85 -16.00 -6.48
C THR A 58 -3.39 -15.33 -5.18
N ASN A 59 -2.08 -15.10 -5.01
CA ASN A 59 -1.52 -14.62 -3.74
C ASN A 59 -1.22 -13.12 -3.70
N PHE A 60 -1.11 -12.45 -4.86
CA PHE A 60 -0.64 -11.06 -4.89
C PHE A 60 -1.60 -10.14 -5.64
N ILE A 61 -2.01 -10.46 -6.86
CA ILE A 61 -2.74 -9.50 -7.71
C ILE A 61 -4.07 -9.07 -7.09
N ASP A 62 -4.87 -10.01 -6.57
CA ASP A 62 -6.16 -9.68 -5.96
C ASP A 62 -6.01 -8.79 -4.71
N ASP A 63 -4.96 -9.02 -3.91
CA ASP A 63 -4.72 -8.25 -2.70
C ASP A 63 -4.11 -6.88 -3.00
N GLN A 64 -3.25 -6.77 -4.03
CA GLN A 64 -2.76 -5.47 -4.54
C GLN A 64 -3.92 -4.60 -5.02
N MET A 65 -4.88 -5.15 -5.79
CA MET A 65 -6.02 -4.36 -6.29
C MET A 65 -6.93 -3.87 -5.14
N LYS A 66 -7.10 -4.67 -4.08
CA LYS A 66 -7.81 -4.24 -2.88
C LYS A 66 -7.05 -3.12 -2.15
N SER A 67 -5.74 -3.27 -1.97
CA SER A 67 -4.87 -2.25 -1.34
C SER A 67 -4.93 -0.92 -2.09
N ILE A 68 -4.75 -0.94 -3.42
CA ILE A 68 -4.82 0.25 -4.28
C ILE A 68 -6.18 0.95 -4.13
N SER A 69 -7.28 0.19 -4.20
CA SER A 69 -8.64 0.74 -4.05
C SER A 69 -8.86 1.41 -2.68
N GLU A 70 -8.38 0.76 -1.63
CA GLU A 70 -8.48 1.27 -0.27
C GLU A 70 -7.67 2.56 -0.06
N ILE A 71 -6.42 2.59 -0.52
CA ILE A 71 -5.56 3.77 -0.42
C ILE A 71 -6.11 4.91 -1.29
N ALA A 72 -6.58 4.63 -2.51
CA ALA A 72 -7.21 5.63 -3.38
C ALA A 72 -8.45 6.26 -2.72
N ARG A 73 -9.24 5.45 -1.98
CA ARG A 73 -10.35 5.97 -1.17
C ARG A 73 -9.85 6.90 -0.07
N PHE A 74 -8.76 6.56 0.63
CA PHE A 74 -8.17 7.45 1.63
C PHE A 74 -7.69 8.78 1.04
N VAL A 75 -6.99 8.74 -0.11
CA VAL A 75 -6.57 9.95 -0.83
C VAL A 75 -7.77 10.82 -1.19
N THR A 76 -8.86 10.22 -1.66
CA THR A 76 -10.09 10.95 -2.01
C THR A 76 -10.72 11.64 -0.79
N ILE A 77 -10.79 10.93 0.35
CA ILE A 77 -11.31 11.48 1.61
C ILE A 77 -10.43 12.63 2.11
N LEU A 78 -9.11 12.43 2.15
CA LEU A 78 -8.15 13.43 2.61
C LEU A 78 -8.10 14.66 1.70
N SER A 79 -8.25 14.47 0.39
CA SER A 79 -8.37 15.58 -0.56
C SER A 79 -9.65 16.39 -0.33
N GLY A 80 -10.73 15.76 0.12
CA GLY A 80 -11.99 16.45 0.47
C GLY A 80 -11.91 17.21 1.79
N ILE A 81 -11.17 16.70 2.78
CA ILE A 81 -10.92 17.35 4.07
C ILE A 81 -9.97 18.55 3.90
N GLY A 82 -8.95 18.42 3.04
CA GLY A 82 -7.90 19.42 2.90
C GLY A 82 -7.03 19.55 4.16
N ASN A 83 -6.63 20.78 4.48
CA ASN A 83 -5.72 21.08 5.59
C ASN A 83 -6.44 21.37 6.92
N GLU A 84 -7.68 20.93 7.08
CA GLU A 84 -8.43 21.12 8.31
C GLU A 84 -7.98 20.14 9.42
N ALA A 85 -7.44 20.69 10.51
CA ALA A 85 -6.88 19.89 11.60
C ALA A 85 -7.89 18.94 12.24
N LEU A 86 -9.16 19.36 12.41
CA LEU A 86 -10.20 18.51 12.99
C LEU A 86 -10.55 17.33 12.09
N GLY A 87 -10.65 17.56 10.78
CA GLY A 87 -10.93 16.49 9.82
C GLY A 87 -9.80 15.47 9.77
N GLN A 88 -8.54 15.93 9.78
CA GLN A 88 -7.37 15.04 9.84
C GLN A 88 -7.32 14.23 11.13
N PHE A 89 -7.65 14.85 12.27
CA PHE A 89 -7.73 14.13 13.56
C PHE A 89 -8.83 13.06 13.57
N ILE A 90 -10.02 13.35 13.01
CA ILE A 90 -11.10 12.38 12.92
C ILE A 90 -10.69 11.21 12.01
N PHE A 91 -10.06 11.51 10.87
CA PHE A 91 -9.53 10.50 9.96
C PHE A 91 -8.51 9.60 10.67
N ASP A 92 -7.52 10.17 11.37
CA ASP A 92 -6.51 9.41 12.12
C ASP A 92 -7.13 8.51 13.19
N ARG A 93 -8.07 9.05 13.97
CA ARG A 93 -8.80 8.29 14.99
C ARG A 93 -9.55 7.10 14.38
N ASP A 94 -10.24 7.33 13.26
CA ASP A 94 -11.00 6.28 12.60
C ASP A 94 -10.07 5.23 11.97
N LEU A 95 -8.90 5.64 11.46
CA LEU A 95 -7.87 4.73 10.98
C LEU A 95 -7.31 3.85 12.10
N LEU A 96 -6.93 4.44 13.24
CA LEU A 96 -6.46 3.72 14.42
C LEU A 96 -7.47 2.69 14.93
N LYS A 97 -8.77 3.00 14.86
CA LYS A 97 -9.83 2.10 15.34
C LYS A 97 -10.03 0.86 14.48
N HIS A 98 -9.88 0.97 13.15
CA HIS A 98 -10.25 -0.08 12.21
C HIS A 98 -9.05 -0.86 11.65
N TYR A 99 -7.88 -0.23 11.54
CA TYR A 99 -6.73 -0.80 10.82
C TYR A 99 -5.54 -1.12 11.71
N VAL A 100 -5.46 -0.54 12.92
CA VAL A 100 -4.32 -0.76 13.81
C VAL A 100 -4.65 -1.83 14.86
N PRO A 101 -3.89 -2.95 14.92
CA PRO A 101 -4.06 -3.98 15.93
C PRO A 101 -3.96 -3.42 17.35
N GLN A 102 -4.62 -4.07 18.31
CA GLN A 102 -4.77 -3.56 19.69
C GLN A 102 -3.42 -3.24 20.36
N ASP A 103 -2.40 -4.06 20.10
CA ASP A 103 -1.06 -3.89 20.69
C ASP A 103 -0.38 -2.57 20.29
N PHE A 104 -0.79 -2.00 19.15
CA PHE A 104 -0.27 -0.75 18.60
C PHE A 104 -1.26 0.42 18.74
N ASN A 105 -2.49 0.17 19.20
CA ASN A 105 -3.52 1.20 19.31
C ASN A 105 -3.37 2.02 20.61
N VAL A 106 -2.90 3.25 20.48
CA VAL A 106 -2.66 4.17 21.61
C VAL A 106 -3.94 4.70 22.27
N LEU A 107 -5.09 4.63 21.59
CA LEU A 107 -6.37 5.16 22.09
C LEU A 107 -7.08 4.21 23.07
N ARG A 108 -6.61 2.97 23.22
CA ARG A 108 -7.23 1.92 24.04
C ARG A 108 -6.30 1.32 25.11
N LYS A 109 -5.09 1.88 25.28
CA LYS A 109 -4.11 1.42 26.28
C LYS A 109 -4.34 1.92 27.72
N THR A 110 -5.50 2.51 27.99
CA THR A 110 -6.00 2.87 29.34
C THR A 110 -7.29 2.16 29.62
#